data_AF-A0A358B4D6-F1
#
_entry.id   AF-A0A358B4D6-F1
#
_cell.length_a   1.000
_cell.length_b   1.000
_cell.length_c   1.000
_cell.angle_alpha   90.00
_cell.angle_beta   90.00
_cell.angle_gamma   90.00
#
_symmetry.space_group_name_H-M   'P 1'
#
loop_
_entity.id
_entity.type
_entity.pdbx_description
1 polymer ?
#
loop_
_entity_poly.entity_id
_entity_poly.type
_entity_poly.pdbx_seq_one_letter_code
_entity_poly.pdbx_strand_id
1 'polypeptide(L)'
;AAAAAAAIPLTRRLTARRVQFITGADVTGDLPQDLNWAALADPGATTVIYMGKRTFPRLAAELIAHGLPPDTPALLAHGVTTPDQVLERFTIATLARHLEGAATTTPALIFYGPLAP
;
A
#
# COMPACT_ATOMS: atom_id res chain seq x y z
N ALA A 1 -7.85 -10.56 -6.15
CA ALA A 1 -7.42 -11.70 -5.32
C ALA A 1 -7.06 -11.28 -3.90
N ALA A 2 -6.05 -10.43 -3.69
CA ALA A 2 -5.51 -10.13 -2.35
C ALA A 2 -6.53 -9.51 -1.39
N ALA A 3 -7.30 -8.51 -1.83
CA ALA A 3 -8.37 -7.93 -1.01
C ALA A 3 -9.41 -8.97 -0.58
N ALA A 4 -9.81 -9.86 -1.48
CA ALA A 4 -10.75 -10.93 -1.19
C ALA A 4 -10.14 -11.98 -0.24
N ALA A 5 -8.88 -12.36 -0.45
CA ALA A 5 -8.14 -13.26 0.43
C ALA A 5 -7.98 -12.69 1.85
N ALA A 6 -7.84 -11.36 1.96
CA ALA A 6 -7.79 -10.65 3.23
C ALA A 6 -9.17 -10.37 3.86
N ALA A 7 -10.25 -10.74 3.17
CA ALA A 7 -11.63 -10.40 3.53
C ALA A 7 -11.86 -8.90 3.73
N ILE A 8 -11.15 -8.04 3.00
CA ILE A 8 -11.26 -6.57 3.10
C ILE A 8 -12.02 -6.02 1.88
N PRO A 9 -13.16 -5.32 2.09
CA PRO A 9 -13.78 -4.57 1.00
C PRO A 9 -12.94 -3.34 0.68
N LEU A 10 -12.67 -3.10 -0.61
CA LEU A 10 -11.90 -1.91 -1.03
C LEU A 10 -12.75 -0.62 -1.01
N THR A 11 -14.08 -0.73 -0.98
CA THR A 11 -14.99 0.40 -0.83
C THR A 11 -15.97 0.18 0.33
N ARG A 12 -16.33 1.28 0.99
CA ARG A 12 -17.39 1.36 2.00
C ARG A 12 -18.11 2.70 1.85
N ARG A 13 -19.44 2.67 1.88
CA ARG A 13 -20.30 3.84 1.59
C ARG A 13 -19.97 5.09 2.41
N LEU A 14 -19.46 4.94 3.63
CA LEU A 14 -19.19 6.06 4.54
C LEU A 14 -17.70 6.37 4.71
N THR A 15 -16.81 5.42 4.46
CA THR A 15 -15.38 5.55 4.81
C THR A 15 -14.44 5.44 3.61
N ALA A 16 -14.81 4.73 2.53
CA ALA A 16 -13.97 4.59 1.33
C ALA A 16 -14.83 4.59 0.06
N ARG A 17 -14.95 5.73 -0.62
CA ARG A 17 -15.75 5.86 -1.86
C ARG A 17 -14.90 5.79 -3.14
N ARG A 18 -13.58 5.72 -3.00
CA ARG A 18 -12.63 5.64 -4.12
C ARG A 18 -11.65 4.49 -3.89
N VAL A 19 -11.30 3.82 -4.98
CA VAL A 19 -10.18 2.87 -5.04
C VAL A 19 -9.23 3.36 -6.12
N GLN A 20 -7.93 3.28 -5.85
CA GLN A 20 -6.92 3.59 -6.84
C GLN A 20 -5.82 2.53 -6.84
N PHE A 21 -5.33 2.23 -8.04
CA PHE A 21 -4.24 1.28 -8.27
C PHE A 21 -3.07 2.05 -8.86
N ILE A 22 -1.88 1.87 -8.30
CA ILE A 22 -0.67 2.52 -8.79
C ILE A 22 0.49 1.53 -8.93
N THR A 23 1.45 1.89 -9.77
CA THR A 23 2.79 1.30 -9.72
C THR A 23 3.64 2.10 -8.73
N GLY A 24 4.29 1.40 -7.81
CA GLY A 24 5.23 1.99 -6.85
C GLY A 24 6.65 2.06 -7.36
N ALA A 25 6.94 1.48 -8.53
CA ALA A 25 8.26 1.48 -9.14
C ALA A 25 8.16 1.77 -10.65
N ASP A 26 9.07 2.57 -11.17
CA ASP A 26 9.23 2.86 -12.59
C ASP A 26 10.15 1.83 -13.28
N VAL A 27 10.60 2.14 -14.49
CA VAL A 27 11.49 1.26 -15.28
C VAL A 27 12.91 1.12 -14.72
N THR A 28 13.39 2.07 -13.90
CA THR A 28 14.65 1.94 -13.15
C THR A 28 14.42 1.25 -11.80
N GLY A 29 13.14 1.03 -11.49
CA GLY A 29 12.63 0.47 -10.25
C GLY A 29 12.56 1.49 -9.12
N ASP A 30 12.81 2.76 -9.39
CA ASP A 30 12.73 3.84 -8.42
C ASP A 30 11.29 4.33 -8.29
N LEU A 31 11.03 5.13 -7.26
CA LEU A 31 9.69 5.69 -7.06
C LEU A 31 9.35 6.63 -8.22
N PRO A 32 8.21 6.44 -8.93
CA PRO A 32 7.82 7.33 -10.03
C PRO A 32 7.75 8.80 -9.57
N GLN A 33 8.26 9.70 -10.40
CA GLN A 33 8.39 11.12 -10.04
C GLN A 33 7.09 11.93 -10.25
N ASP A 34 6.18 11.43 -11.06
CA ASP A 34 4.95 12.09 -11.53
C ASP A 34 3.70 11.64 -10.75
N LEU A 35 3.88 11.14 -9.53
CA LEU A 35 2.77 10.73 -8.68
C LEU A 35 1.93 11.93 -8.22
N ASN A 36 0.60 11.79 -8.29
CA ASN A 36 -0.33 12.77 -7.77
C ASN A 36 -0.48 12.64 -6.25
N TRP A 37 0.37 13.33 -5.49
CA TRP A 37 0.41 13.23 -4.03
C TRP A 37 -0.91 13.61 -3.35
N ALA A 38 -1.62 14.62 -3.85
CA ALA A 38 -2.91 15.02 -3.30
C ALA A 38 -3.96 13.91 -3.41
N ALA A 39 -3.97 13.16 -4.51
CA ALA A 39 -4.85 12.02 -4.68
C ALA A 39 -4.42 10.81 -3.83
N LEU A 40 -3.11 10.61 -3.66
CA LEU A 40 -2.54 9.49 -2.92
C LEU A 40 -2.62 9.65 -1.40
N ALA A 41 -2.59 10.89 -0.90
CA ALA A 41 -2.69 11.22 0.52
C ALA A 41 -4.15 11.36 1.01
N ASP A 42 -5.15 11.10 0.17
CA ASP A 42 -6.57 11.15 0.56
C ASP A 42 -6.92 9.99 1.51
N PRO A 43 -7.26 10.25 2.79
CA PRO A 43 -7.58 9.21 3.76
C PRO A 43 -8.91 8.50 3.48
N GLY A 44 -9.76 9.04 2.58
CA GLY A 44 -11.03 8.45 2.14
C GLY A 44 -10.90 7.53 0.93
N ALA A 45 -9.69 7.26 0.45
CA ALA A 45 -9.42 6.34 -0.65
C ALA A 45 -8.68 5.09 -0.17
N THR A 46 -9.06 3.94 -0.72
CA THR A 46 -8.24 2.73 -0.59
C THR A 46 -7.26 2.69 -1.76
N THR A 47 -5.97 2.67 -1.46
CA THR A 47 -4.91 2.62 -2.46
C THR A 47 -4.26 1.25 -2.48
N VAL A 48 -4.03 0.74 -3.68
CA VAL A 48 -3.34 -0.53 -3.92
C VAL A 48 -2.09 -0.26 -4.75
N ILE A 49 -0.93 -0.67 -4.23
CA ILE A 49 0.36 -0.45 -4.84
C ILE A 49 0.89 -1.78 -5.39
N TYR A 50 1.11 -1.81 -6.69
CA TYR A 50 1.89 -2.83 -7.38
C TYR A 50 3.37 -2.44 -7.37
N MET A 51 4.27 -3.43 -7.30
CA MET A 51 5.72 -3.20 -7.44
C MET A 51 6.32 -2.18 -6.45
N GLY A 52 5.68 -1.98 -5.29
CA GLY A 52 6.04 -0.90 -4.37
C GLY A 52 6.97 -1.27 -3.22
N LYS A 53 7.30 -2.55 -2.97
CA LYS A 53 7.99 -2.95 -1.72
C LYS A 53 9.29 -2.20 -1.46
N ARG A 54 10.18 -2.15 -2.45
CA ARG A 54 11.49 -1.50 -2.33
C ARG A 54 11.37 0.02 -2.13
N THR A 55 10.41 0.63 -2.81
CA THR A 55 10.21 2.09 -2.82
C THR A 55 9.28 2.56 -1.70
N PHE A 56 8.61 1.63 -1.00
CA PHE A 56 7.60 1.93 0.00
C PHE A 56 8.10 2.84 1.13
N PRO A 57 9.31 2.68 1.69
CA PRO A 57 9.79 3.61 2.73
C PRO A 57 9.82 5.07 2.27
N ARG A 58 10.30 5.31 1.04
CA ARG A 58 10.30 6.65 0.43
C ARG A 58 8.87 7.13 0.13
N LEU A 59 8.05 6.28 -0.45
CA LEU A 59 6.65 6.59 -0.75
C LEU A 59 5.88 6.97 0.52
N ALA A 60 6.05 6.22 1.61
CA ALA A 60 5.42 6.48 2.89
C ALA A 60 5.84 7.83 3.48
N ALA A 61 7.12 8.20 3.38
CA ALA A 61 7.60 9.51 3.80
C ALA A 61 6.91 10.65 3.02
N GLU A 62 6.79 10.52 1.69
CA GLU A 62 6.09 11.50 0.86
C GLU A 62 4.59 11.57 1.20
N LEU A 63 3.92 10.43 1.39
CA LEU A 63 2.51 10.40 1.79
C LEU A 63 2.26 11.15 3.11
N ILE A 64 3.10 10.90 4.11
CA ILE A 64 3.01 11.57 5.42
C ILE A 64 3.29 13.07 5.27
N ALA A 65 4.30 13.45 4.48
CA ALA A 65 4.60 14.86 4.20
C ALA A 65 3.44 15.59 3.51
N HIS A 66 2.63 14.87 2.72
CA HIS A 66 1.43 15.39 2.06
C HIS A 66 0.14 15.21 2.88
N GLY A 67 0.24 14.84 4.15
CA GLY A 67 -0.87 14.88 5.11
C GLY A 67 -1.60 13.54 5.33
N LEU A 68 -1.11 12.42 4.78
CA LEU A 68 -1.66 11.12 5.13
C LEU A 68 -1.26 10.76 6.58
N PRO A 69 -2.21 10.41 7.47
CA PRO A 69 -1.86 10.04 8.84
C PRO A 69 -0.90 8.84 8.89
N PRO A 70 0.18 8.87 9.69
CA PRO A 70 1.16 7.78 9.76
C PRO A 70 0.59 6.47 10.31
N ASP A 71 -0.49 6.55 11.09
CA ASP A 71 -1.27 5.45 11.63
C ASP A 71 -2.34 4.90 10.66
N THR A 72 -2.42 5.44 9.44
CA THR A 72 -3.31 4.92 8.39
C THR A 72 -3.07 3.42 8.20
N PRO A 73 -4.13 2.58 8.25
CA PRO A 73 -3.99 1.14 8.09
C PRO A 73 -3.35 0.77 6.75
N ALA A 74 -2.47 -0.23 6.80
CA ALA A 74 -1.82 -0.82 5.65
C ALA A 74 -1.85 -2.36 5.73
N LEU A 75 -1.79 -3.01 4.56
CA LEU A 75 -1.71 -4.46 4.42
C LEU A 75 -0.63 -4.79 3.41
N LEU A 76 0.26 -5.73 3.76
CA LEU A 76 1.21 -6.33 2.84
C LEU A 76 0.75 -7.76 2.53
N ALA A 77 0.54 -8.05 1.25
CA ALA A 77 0.02 -9.34 0.78
C ALA A 77 0.99 -10.01 -0.19
N HIS A 78 1.57 -11.14 0.21
CA HIS A 78 2.56 -11.91 -0.55
C HIS A 78 1.95 -13.18 -1.13
N GLY A 79 2.46 -13.63 -2.29
CA GLY A 79 2.16 -14.98 -2.81
C GLY A 79 0.67 -15.27 -2.92
N VAL A 80 -0.16 -14.25 -3.13
CA VAL A 80 -1.62 -14.39 -3.08
C VAL A 80 -2.07 -15.36 -4.16
N THR A 81 -3.03 -16.22 -3.80
CA THR A 81 -3.52 -17.37 -4.60
C THR A 81 -2.51 -18.50 -4.79
N THR A 82 -1.44 -18.53 -4.00
CA THR A 82 -0.46 -19.65 -3.96
C THR A 82 -0.40 -20.25 -2.55
N PRO A 83 0.20 -21.45 -2.38
CA PRO A 83 0.44 -22.02 -1.05
C PRO A 83 1.27 -21.11 -0.12
N ASP A 84 2.12 -20.24 -0.68
CA ASP A 84 2.99 -19.32 0.06
C ASP A 84 2.29 -17.99 0.41
N GLN A 85 0.95 -17.97 0.44
CA GLN A 85 0.19 -16.76 0.73
C GLN A 85 0.43 -16.29 2.17
N VAL A 86 0.88 -15.03 2.30
CA VAL A 86 1.05 -14.35 3.59
C VAL A 86 0.37 -12.99 3.56
N LEU A 87 -0.42 -12.68 4.59
CA LEU A 87 -1.14 -11.41 4.74
C LEU A 87 -0.78 -10.77 6.08
N GLU A 88 -0.08 -9.63 6.03
CA GLU A 88 0.44 -8.95 7.21
C GLU A 88 -0.15 -7.55 7.33
N ARG A 89 -0.64 -7.20 8.53
CA ARG A 89 -1.30 -5.91 8.80
C ARG A 89 -0.33 -4.96 9.49
N PHE A 90 -0.40 -3.70 9.10
CA PHE A 90 0.48 -2.63 9.54
C PHE A 90 -0.29 -1.29 9.58
N THR A 91 0.43 -0.24 9.96
CA THR A 91 0.17 1.15 9.58
C THR A 91 1.16 1.58 8.49
N ILE A 92 0.94 2.73 7.84
CA ILE A 92 1.91 3.33 6.91
C ILE A 92 3.31 3.40 7.54
N ALA A 93 3.41 3.95 8.75
CA ALA A 93 4.70 4.12 9.41
C ALA A 93 5.36 2.79 9.81
N THR A 94 4.60 1.82 10.30
CA THR A 94 5.19 0.52 10.69
C THR A 94 5.57 -0.32 9.47
N LEU A 95 4.82 -0.23 8.37
CA LEU A 95 5.15 -0.93 7.13
C LEU A 95 6.40 -0.32 6.47
N ALA A 96 6.55 1.01 6.52
CA ALA A 96 7.77 1.68 6.05
C ALA A 96 9.01 1.13 6.75
N ARG A 97 8.99 1.10 8.10
CA ARG A 97 10.08 0.51 8.89
C ARG A 97 10.30 -0.98 8.62
N HIS A 98 9.23 -1.74 8.43
CA HIS A 98 9.34 -3.18 8.14
C HIS A 98 10.02 -3.44 6.79
N LEU A 99 9.81 -2.56 5.80
CA LEU A 99 10.37 -2.69 4.46
C LEU A 99 11.71 -1.95 4.28
N GLU A 100 12.22 -1.25 5.29
CA GLU A 100 13.55 -0.63 5.26
C GLU A 100 14.63 -1.70 5.08
N GLY A 101 15.46 -1.56 4.03
CA GLY A 101 16.57 -2.47 3.76
C GLY A 101 16.16 -3.89 3.33
N ALA A 102 14.86 -4.17 3.15
CA ALA A 102 14.38 -5.49 2.76
C ALA A 102 14.69 -5.78 1.28
N ALA A 103 15.69 -6.62 1.03
CA ALA A 103 15.88 -7.25 -0.27
C ALA A 103 14.89 -8.42 -0.40
N THR A 104 13.91 -8.31 -1.28
CA THR A 104 12.87 -9.32 -1.41
C THR A 104 12.46 -9.49 -2.86
N THR A 105 12.45 -10.74 -3.31
CA THR A 105 12.13 -11.13 -4.69
C THR A 105 10.68 -11.59 -4.83
N THR A 106 9.98 -11.83 -3.71
CA THR A 106 8.60 -12.31 -3.72
C THR A 106 7.65 -11.19 -4.14
N PRO A 107 6.81 -11.41 -5.18
CA PRO A 107 5.76 -10.48 -5.55
C PRO A 107 4.83 -10.21 -4.36
N ALA A 108 4.51 -8.94 -4.15
CA ALA A 108 3.53 -8.53 -3.16
C ALA A 108 2.71 -7.34 -3.63
N LEU A 109 1.53 -7.21 -3.02
CA LEU A 109 0.69 -6.04 -3.10
C LEU A 109 0.68 -5.33 -1.76
N ILE A 110 0.72 -4.01 -1.79
CA ILE A 110 0.52 -3.18 -0.61
C ILE A 110 -0.83 -2.49 -0.73
N PHE A 111 -1.63 -2.53 0.32
CA PHE A 111 -2.86 -1.77 0.43
C PHE A 111 -2.67 -0.74 1.53
N TYR A 112 -3.26 0.45 1.38
CA TYR A 112 -3.41 1.39 2.49
C TYR A 112 -4.71 2.19 2.37
N GLY A 113 -5.14 2.76 3.49
CA GLY A 113 -6.35 3.57 3.60
C GLY A 113 -7.30 3.02 4.66
N PRO A 114 -8.62 3.24 4.54
CA PRO A 114 -9.62 2.82 5.53
C PRO A 114 -9.91 1.31 5.42
N LEU A 115 -8.89 0.48 5.67
CA LEU A 115 -8.90 -0.98 5.63
C LEU A 115 -9.55 -1.54 6.90
N ALA A 116 -10.82 -1.25 7.10
CA ALA A 116 -11.56 -1.87 8.19
C ALA A 116 -11.64 -3.39 7.98
N PRO A 117 -11.44 -4.21 9.03
CA PRO A 117 -11.81 -5.63 8.97
C PRO A 117 -13.31 -5.79 8.69
#